data_AF-A0A7W1SGT2-F1
#
_entry.id   AF-A0A7W1SGT2-F1
#
_cell.length_a   1.000
_cell.length_b   1.000
_cell.length_c   1.000
_cell.angle_alpha   90.00
_cell.angle_beta   90.00
_cell.angle_gamma   90.00
#
_symmetry.space_group_name_H-M   'P 1'
#
loop_
_entity.id
_entity.type
_entity.pdbx_description
1 polymer ?
#
loop_
_entity_poly.entity_id
_entity_poly.type
_entity_poly.pdbx_seq_one_letter_code
_entity_poly.pdbx_strand_id
1 'polypeptide(L)'
;MVSSAEILVAFRELSNSKQLDRTELLELLQDGIMAALAKKYGPTVQAEVDIDEGRGDIKIALLRTVVETVEDPAREIALDDAQALDESFEPGDVMEEPLDFASFGRAAVQAAKQRIIQRVREGERTKIRDEFSSKVGELLSGEVQQIERGKLVVMLNKFREAEAIIPYREQNHREHYHQGEPLRAALKRVEETPKGPRLILTRAGVEFVQALFRLEVPEMQQGIVEIRAAAREVGSRTKIAVFSRDDSIDPVGACVGLKGSRVQAVVNELGGERIDIVPWSSDPERFAKLALAPAKVARVFSDNATHTIQAVVDEDQLSLAIGRNGQNVRLASELTGWKIDLYSSREWLERGGDAALFAPLPGEEEDAVQREEPEGPDFPLSEIAGISPVAVAVLEGAGYATFNSIIDMDRDELLQIPGMTPEEADRLVALIDELTEDGGGAADADGGQPVG
;
A
#
# COMPACT_ATOMS: atom_id res chain seq x y z
N MET A 1 41.96 9.20 -41.41
CA MET A 1 40.77 8.86 -42.20
C MET A 1 39.89 8.01 -41.31
N VAL A 2 38.64 8.40 -41.07
CA VAL A 2 37.69 7.46 -40.46
C VAL A 2 37.42 6.42 -41.53
N SER A 3 37.88 5.19 -41.31
CA SER A 3 37.70 4.12 -42.30
C SER A 3 36.24 3.65 -42.27
N SER A 4 35.71 3.18 -43.40
CA SER A 4 34.36 2.56 -43.46
C SER A 4 34.18 1.46 -42.39
N ALA A 5 35.27 0.81 -41.99
CA ALA A 5 35.29 -0.16 -40.89
C ALA A 5 34.96 0.44 -39.51
N GLU A 6 35.38 1.67 -39.21
CA GLU A 6 35.04 2.34 -37.92
C GLU A 6 33.55 2.69 -37.85
N ILE A 7 32.95 3.07 -38.98
CA ILE A 7 31.51 3.37 -39.09
C ILE A 7 30.70 2.08 -38.88
N LEU A 8 31.10 0.98 -39.52
CA LEU A 8 30.45 -0.33 -39.36
C LEU A 8 30.57 -0.91 -37.94
N VAL A 9 31.67 -0.64 -37.25
CA VAL A 9 31.84 -1.05 -35.85
C VAL A 9 30.92 -0.23 -34.95
N ALA A 10 30.86 1.10 -35.15
CA ALA A 10 29.92 1.96 -34.43
C ALA A 10 28.46 1.58 -34.70
N PHE A 11 28.12 1.21 -35.93
CA PHE A 11 26.78 0.73 -36.33
C PHE A 11 26.40 -0.55 -35.59
N ARG A 12 27.31 -1.53 -35.54
CA ARG A 12 27.09 -2.79 -34.82
C ARG A 12 27.00 -2.59 -33.31
N GLU A 13 27.82 -1.72 -32.72
CA GLU A 13 27.73 -1.39 -31.30
C GLU A 13 26.41 -0.69 -30.95
N LEU A 14 25.95 0.24 -31.78
CA LEU A 14 24.70 0.98 -31.55
C LEU A 14 23.46 0.09 -31.74
N SER A 15 23.45 -0.76 -32.76
CA SER A 15 22.36 -1.72 -33.00
C SER A 15 22.27 -2.76 -31.86
N ASN A 16 23.40 -3.27 -31.37
CA ASN A 16 23.42 -4.29 -30.31
C ASN A 16 23.09 -3.73 -28.91
N SER A 17 23.40 -2.46 -28.63
CA SER A 17 23.30 -1.92 -27.26
C SER A 17 21.93 -1.36 -26.89
N LYS A 18 21.07 -1.00 -27.86
CA LYS A 18 19.91 -0.13 -27.59
C LYS A 18 18.57 -0.53 -28.25
N GLN A 19 18.44 -1.76 -28.78
CA GLN A 19 17.17 -2.30 -29.34
C GLN A 19 16.48 -1.37 -30.35
N LEU A 20 17.25 -0.63 -31.15
CA LEU A 20 16.71 0.12 -32.27
C LEU A 20 16.53 -0.81 -33.47
N ASP A 21 15.44 -0.64 -34.20
CA ASP A 21 15.29 -1.32 -35.49
C ASP A 21 16.29 -0.72 -36.50
N ARG A 22 16.70 -1.53 -37.49
CA ARG A 22 17.72 -1.15 -38.47
C ARG A 22 17.30 0.07 -39.28
N THR A 23 16.03 0.10 -39.67
CA THR A 23 15.42 1.21 -40.42
C THR A 23 15.48 2.52 -39.65
N GLU A 24 15.12 2.50 -38.36
CA GLU A 24 15.18 3.70 -37.50
C GLU A 24 16.62 4.22 -37.35
N LEU A 25 17.60 3.33 -37.32
CA LEU A 25 19.01 3.71 -37.16
C LEU A 25 19.57 4.37 -38.43
N LEU A 26 19.16 3.90 -39.62
CA LEU A 26 19.50 4.53 -40.90
C LEU A 26 18.90 5.93 -41.03
N GLU A 27 17.61 6.08 -40.73
CA GLU A 27 16.92 7.38 -40.75
C GLU A 27 17.62 8.39 -39.83
N LEU A 28 18.00 7.99 -38.62
CA LEU A 28 18.71 8.86 -37.67
C LEU A 28 20.11 9.26 -38.15
N LEU A 29 20.80 8.38 -38.88
CA LEU A 29 22.09 8.69 -39.46
C LEU A 29 21.94 9.72 -40.59
N GLN A 30 20.94 9.53 -41.45
CA GLN A 30 20.60 10.44 -42.54
C GLN A 30 20.26 11.83 -41.99
N ASP A 31 19.38 11.92 -40.99
CA ASP A 31 19.06 13.17 -40.27
C ASP A 31 20.31 13.81 -39.63
N GLY A 32 21.18 12.96 -39.08
CA GLY A 32 22.47 13.31 -38.52
C GLY A 32 23.36 14.09 -39.50
N ILE A 33 23.54 13.50 -40.69
CA ILE A 33 24.33 14.02 -41.80
C ILE A 33 23.68 15.27 -42.40
N MET A 34 22.38 15.24 -42.66
CA MET A 34 21.63 16.37 -43.22
C MET A 34 21.80 17.64 -42.41
N ALA A 35 21.65 17.57 -41.09
CA ALA A 35 21.83 18.77 -40.29
C ALA A 35 23.30 19.13 -40.00
N ALA A 36 24.27 18.27 -40.34
CA ALA A 36 25.67 18.68 -40.44
C ALA A 36 25.93 19.47 -41.74
N LEU A 37 25.32 19.05 -42.85
CA LEU A 37 25.33 19.79 -44.12
C LEU A 37 24.66 21.15 -43.95
N ALA A 38 23.51 21.21 -43.27
CA ALA A 38 22.79 22.46 -43.01
C ALA A 38 23.62 23.49 -42.24
N LYS A 39 24.53 23.02 -41.37
CA LYS A 39 25.43 23.90 -40.62
C LYS A 39 26.56 24.49 -41.48
N LYS A 40 26.99 23.79 -42.53
CA LYS A 40 28.09 24.23 -43.40
C LYS A 40 27.60 25.01 -44.63
N TYR A 41 26.50 24.58 -45.24
CA TYR A 41 25.98 25.16 -46.48
C TYR A 41 24.78 26.09 -46.29
N GLY A 42 24.11 26.02 -45.13
CA GLY A 42 22.93 26.84 -44.83
C GLY A 42 21.69 25.99 -44.54
N PRO A 43 20.68 26.56 -43.86
CA PRO A 43 19.51 25.80 -43.38
C PRO A 43 18.62 25.25 -44.50
N THR A 44 18.73 25.78 -45.72
CA THR A 44 17.91 25.42 -46.89
C THR A 44 18.58 24.39 -47.81
N VAL A 45 19.76 23.88 -47.43
CA VAL A 45 20.49 22.88 -48.23
C VAL A 45 19.64 21.62 -48.45
N GLN A 46 19.66 21.11 -49.66
CA GLN A 46 19.09 19.81 -50.02
C GLN A 46 20.21 18.85 -50.37
N ALA A 47 20.09 17.61 -49.91
CA ALA A 47 21.06 16.58 -50.22
C ALA A 47 20.40 15.20 -50.19
N GLU A 48 20.90 14.32 -51.05
CA GLU A 48 20.61 12.90 -51.03
C GLU A 48 21.76 12.19 -50.31
N VAL A 49 21.40 11.29 -49.38
CA VAL A 49 22.36 10.52 -48.57
C VAL A 49 22.01 9.05 -48.74
N ASP A 50 22.89 8.31 -49.41
CA ASP A 50 22.76 6.88 -49.63
C ASP A 50 23.78 6.14 -48.74
N ILE A 51 23.30 5.17 -47.96
CA ILE A 51 24.10 4.44 -46.96
C ILE A 51 24.07 2.96 -47.31
N ASP A 52 25.21 2.41 -47.74
CA ASP A 52 25.37 0.98 -47.97
C ASP A 52 25.81 0.30 -46.66
N GLU A 53 24.87 -0.37 -46.00
CA GLU A 53 25.11 -1.09 -44.74
C GLU A 53 26.12 -2.24 -44.86
N GLY A 54 26.19 -2.90 -46.02
CA GLY A 54 27.06 -4.06 -46.23
C GLY A 54 28.52 -3.67 -46.37
N ARG A 55 28.77 -2.50 -46.96
CA ARG A 55 30.11 -1.95 -47.20
C ARG A 55 30.52 -0.87 -46.21
N GLY A 56 29.57 -0.26 -45.52
CA GLY A 56 29.82 0.89 -44.63
C GLY A 56 30.18 2.17 -45.38
N ASP A 57 29.81 2.25 -46.66
CA ASP A 57 30.05 3.42 -47.49
C ASP A 57 28.85 4.37 -47.43
N ILE A 58 29.13 5.66 -47.30
CA ILE A 58 28.14 6.73 -47.26
C ILE A 58 28.41 7.64 -48.45
N LYS A 59 27.45 7.71 -49.37
CA LYS A 59 27.47 8.65 -50.51
C LYS A 59 26.57 9.82 -50.20
N ILE A 60 27.07 11.03 -50.47
CA ILE A 60 26.34 12.28 -50.26
C ILE A 60 26.37 13.06 -51.57
N ALA A 61 25.21 13.46 -52.07
CA ALA A 61 25.07 14.37 -53.20
C ALA A 61 24.29 15.62 -52.76
N LEU A 62 24.88 16.81 -52.94
CA LEU A 62 24.12 18.05 -52.77
C LEU A 62 23.22 18.25 -53.98
N LEU A 63 21.98 18.65 -53.73
CA LEU A 63 21.01 18.99 -54.76
C LEU A 63 20.96 20.51 -54.87
N ARG A 64 21.32 21.04 -56.05
CA ARG A 64 21.17 22.46 -56.37
C ARG A 64 20.35 22.65 -57.63
N THR A 65 19.37 23.54 -57.57
CA THR A 65 18.59 23.93 -58.73
C THR A 65 19.36 24.93 -59.58
N VAL A 66 19.46 24.67 -60.88
CA VAL A 66 20.09 25.56 -61.84
C VAL A 66 19.16 26.73 -62.12
N VAL A 67 19.64 27.96 -61.90
CA VAL A 67 18.85 29.19 -62.08
C VAL A 67 19.69 30.26 -62.78
N GLU A 68 19.02 31.20 -63.45
CA GLU A 68 19.70 32.34 -64.08
C GLU A 68 20.19 33.36 -63.06
N THR A 69 19.43 33.57 -61.98
CA THR A 69 19.79 34.50 -60.90
C THR A 69 19.68 33.75 -59.56
N VAL A 70 20.80 33.65 -58.84
CA VAL A 70 20.86 32.96 -57.55
C VAL A 70 20.30 33.85 -56.44
N GLU A 71 19.20 33.42 -55.82
CA GLU A 71 18.60 34.04 -54.63
C GLU A 71 19.04 33.32 -53.35
N ASP A 72 19.18 31.99 -53.39
CA ASP A 72 19.61 31.15 -52.27
C ASP A 72 20.81 30.25 -52.63
N PRO A 73 22.05 30.69 -52.32
CA PRO A 73 23.27 29.95 -52.64
C PRO A 73 23.38 28.55 -52.02
N ALA A 74 22.54 28.21 -51.03
CA ALA A 74 22.55 26.90 -50.39
C ALA A 74 21.83 25.82 -51.22
N ARG A 75 20.90 26.22 -52.09
CA ARG A 75 20.06 25.32 -52.90
C ARG A 75 20.04 25.67 -54.39
N GLU A 76 20.66 26.78 -54.79
CA GLU A 76 20.70 27.25 -56.17
C GLU A 76 22.14 27.39 -56.68
N ILE A 77 22.31 27.21 -57.98
CA ILE A 77 23.58 27.45 -58.70
C ILE A 77 23.29 28.23 -59.98
N ALA A 78 24.20 29.12 -60.35
CA ALA A 78 24.09 29.88 -61.60
C ALA A 78 24.25 28.94 -62.81
N LEU A 79 23.50 29.20 -63.88
CA LEU A 79 23.58 28.44 -65.14
C LEU A 79 25.03 28.34 -65.66
N ASP A 80 25.77 29.45 -65.63
CA ASP A 80 27.16 29.50 -66.10
C ASP A 80 28.09 28.55 -65.31
N ASP A 81 27.87 28.45 -63.98
CA ASP A 81 28.66 27.58 -63.10
C ASP A 81 28.28 26.10 -63.27
N ALA A 82 26.99 25.81 -63.54
CA ALA A 82 26.52 24.46 -63.83
C ALA A 82 27.03 23.97 -65.20
N GLN A 83 26.95 24.82 -66.22
CA GLN A 83 27.42 24.51 -67.58
C GLN A 83 28.94 24.33 -67.67
N ALA A 84 29.70 24.91 -66.74
CA ALA A 84 31.14 24.66 -66.62
C ALA A 84 31.48 23.22 -66.22
N LEU A 85 30.53 22.50 -65.60
CA LEU A 85 30.68 21.09 -65.22
C LEU A 85 30.09 20.16 -66.29
N ASP A 86 28.92 20.49 -66.83
CA ASP A 86 28.26 19.77 -67.93
C ASP A 86 27.42 20.75 -68.76
N GLU A 87 27.75 20.89 -70.05
CA GLU A 87 27.09 21.83 -70.98
C GLU A 87 25.59 21.52 -71.18
N SER A 88 25.10 20.35 -70.76
CA SER A 88 23.70 19.94 -70.93
C SER A 88 22.70 20.53 -69.93
N PHE A 89 23.16 21.24 -68.88
CA PHE A 89 22.26 21.82 -67.89
C PHE A 89 21.44 23.00 -68.42
N GLU A 90 20.13 22.97 -68.18
CA GLU A 90 19.16 24.03 -68.46
C GLU A 90 18.59 24.64 -67.15
N PRO A 91 18.10 25.90 -67.17
CA PRO A 91 17.42 26.48 -66.01
C PRO A 91 16.21 25.64 -65.57
N GLY A 92 16.18 25.28 -64.28
CA GLY A 92 15.17 24.40 -63.68
C GLY A 92 15.66 22.98 -63.43
N ASP A 93 16.81 22.58 -63.98
CA ASP A 93 17.41 21.28 -63.70
C ASP A 93 17.95 21.20 -62.27
N VAL A 94 18.02 19.98 -61.73
CA VAL A 94 18.64 19.70 -60.43
C VAL A 94 20.02 19.09 -60.68
N MET A 95 21.06 19.83 -60.29
CA MET A 95 22.43 19.36 -60.34
C MET A 95 22.76 18.60 -59.05
N GLU A 96 23.31 17.39 -59.21
CA GLU A 96 23.88 16.59 -58.13
C GLU A 96 25.39 16.85 -58.02
N GLU A 97 25.82 17.51 -56.94
CA GLU A 97 27.24 17.71 -56.64
C GLU A 97 27.71 16.64 -55.64
N PRO A 98 28.54 15.66 -56.05
CA PRO A 98 29.00 14.61 -55.15
C PRO A 98 29.96 15.18 -54.11
N LEU A 99 29.69 14.90 -52.83
CA LEU A 99 30.54 15.28 -51.72
C LEU A 99 31.29 14.08 -51.14
N ASP A 100 32.61 14.25 -50.99
CA ASP A 100 33.42 13.28 -50.26
C ASP A 100 33.13 13.37 -48.76
N PHE A 101 32.66 12.25 -48.19
CA PHE A 101 32.43 12.08 -46.77
C PHE A 101 33.68 12.39 -45.93
N ALA A 102 34.89 12.15 -46.44
CA ALA A 102 36.12 12.40 -45.69
C ALA A 102 36.33 13.89 -45.34
N SER A 103 35.78 14.80 -46.16
CA SER A 103 35.87 16.25 -45.94
C SER A 103 34.91 16.76 -44.83
N PHE A 104 33.93 15.94 -44.43
CA PHE A 104 32.91 16.25 -43.40
C PHE A 104 32.88 15.26 -42.23
N GLY A 105 33.55 14.11 -42.40
CA GLY A 105 33.18 12.87 -41.74
C GLY A 105 33.26 12.91 -40.23
N ARG A 106 34.26 13.58 -39.63
CA ARG A 106 34.39 13.56 -38.16
C ARG A 106 33.32 14.41 -37.45
N ALA A 107 33.04 15.62 -37.93
CA ALA A 107 32.07 16.50 -37.29
C ALA A 107 30.63 16.03 -37.54
N ALA A 108 30.33 15.56 -38.76
CA ALA A 108 29.04 15.01 -39.12
C ALA A 108 28.72 13.70 -38.37
N VAL A 109 29.68 12.78 -38.28
CA VAL A 109 29.52 11.52 -37.51
C VAL A 109 29.32 11.79 -36.03
N GLN A 110 30.04 12.75 -35.44
CA GLN A 110 29.84 13.12 -34.03
C GLN A 110 28.47 13.77 -33.79
N ALA A 111 28.00 14.61 -34.72
CA ALA A 111 26.66 15.19 -34.65
C ALA A 111 25.56 14.13 -34.81
N ALA A 112 25.73 13.19 -35.75
CA ALA A 112 24.83 12.06 -35.94
C ALA A 112 24.80 11.14 -34.71
N LYS A 113 25.97 10.79 -34.16
CA LYS A 113 26.07 10.03 -32.91
C LYS A 113 25.32 10.71 -31.76
N GLN A 114 25.46 12.03 -31.62
CA GLN A 114 24.77 12.77 -30.56
C GLN A 114 23.25 12.78 -30.77
N ARG A 115 22.78 12.91 -32.01
CA ARG A 115 21.35 12.84 -32.37
C ARG A 115 20.76 11.45 -32.12
N ILE A 116 21.48 10.39 -32.49
CA ILE A 116 21.09 9.00 -32.19
C ILE A 116 20.95 8.80 -30.68
N ILE A 117 21.95 9.23 -29.88
CA ILE A 117 21.88 9.14 -28.42
C ILE A 117 20.68 9.92 -27.86
N GLN A 118 20.35 11.08 -28.42
CA GLN A 118 19.18 11.86 -28.02
C GLN A 118 17.88 11.13 -28.36
N ARG A 119 17.74 10.58 -29.57
CA ARG A 119 16.54 9.86 -29.99
C ARG A 119 16.31 8.59 -29.17
N VAL A 120 17.37 7.83 -28.91
CA VAL A 120 17.32 6.65 -28.03
C VAL A 120 16.80 7.04 -26.65
N ARG A 121 17.36 8.12 -26.08
CA ARG A 121 16.89 8.63 -24.79
C ARG A 121 15.43 9.07 -24.82
N GLU A 122 14.96 9.70 -25.90
CA GLU A 122 13.54 10.06 -26.05
C GLU A 122 12.62 8.84 -26.10
N GLY A 123 13.04 7.78 -26.81
CA GLY A 123 12.33 6.51 -26.85
C GLY A 123 12.26 5.85 -25.47
N GLU A 124 13.38 5.77 -24.76
CA GLU A 124 13.45 5.27 -23.37
C GLU A 124 12.56 6.07 -22.43
N ARG A 125 12.60 7.41 -22.52
CA ARG A 125 11.74 8.30 -21.72
C ARG A 125 10.26 8.02 -21.94
N THR A 126 9.84 7.87 -23.20
CA THR A 126 8.44 7.59 -23.54
C THR A 126 8.00 6.24 -22.97
N LYS A 127 8.84 5.20 -23.14
CA LYS A 127 8.57 3.87 -22.58
C LYS A 127 8.46 3.90 -21.05
N ILE A 128 9.38 4.58 -20.36
CA ILE A 128 9.35 4.72 -18.89
C ILE A 128 8.07 5.44 -18.45
N ARG A 129 7.71 6.54 -19.09
CA ARG A 129 6.47 7.26 -18.75
C ARG A 129 5.25 6.36 -18.87
N ASP A 130 5.09 5.68 -20.00
CA ASP A 130 3.91 4.87 -20.28
C ASP A 130 3.83 3.65 -19.33
N GLU A 131 4.98 3.04 -19.02
CA GLU A 131 5.10 1.91 -18.08
C GLU A 131 4.73 2.29 -16.63
N PHE A 132 5.16 3.47 -16.16
CA PHE A 132 5.01 3.86 -14.76
C PHE A 132 3.78 4.73 -14.47
N SER A 133 3.14 5.31 -15.48
CA SER A 133 1.93 6.11 -15.28
C SER A 133 0.78 5.30 -14.66
N SER A 134 0.69 4.00 -14.98
CA SER A 134 -0.31 3.09 -14.41
C SER A 134 0.11 2.43 -13.09
N LYS A 135 1.38 2.58 -12.68
CA LYS A 135 1.98 1.90 -11.52
C LYS A 135 2.11 2.78 -10.27
N VAL A 136 1.42 3.91 -10.26
CA VAL A 136 1.39 4.79 -9.08
C VAL A 136 0.81 4.02 -7.89
N GLY A 137 1.50 4.07 -6.75
CA GLY A 137 1.19 3.31 -5.55
C GLY A 137 1.83 1.92 -5.48
N GLU A 138 2.53 1.46 -6.53
CA GLU A 138 3.24 0.19 -6.48
C GLU A 138 4.58 0.29 -5.73
N LEU A 139 4.97 -0.84 -5.12
CA LEU A 139 6.25 -0.99 -4.44
C LEU A 139 7.37 -1.20 -5.46
N LEU A 140 8.37 -0.33 -5.44
CA LEU A 140 9.57 -0.44 -6.25
C LEU A 140 10.78 -0.74 -5.37
N SER A 141 11.64 -1.63 -5.86
CA SER A 141 12.88 -2.03 -5.20
C SER A 141 14.08 -1.46 -5.94
N GLY A 142 15.04 -0.94 -5.19
CA GLY A 142 16.28 -0.38 -5.72
C GLY A 142 17.37 -0.27 -4.66
N GLU A 143 18.43 0.45 -5.00
CA GLU A 143 19.55 0.76 -4.12
C GLU A 143 19.83 2.27 -4.12
N VAL A 144 20.33 2.80 -3.01
CA VAL A 144 20.74 4.22 -2.94
C VAL A 144 21.95 4.42 -3.83
N GLN A 145 21.77 5.10 -4.96
CA GLN A 145 22.86 5.43 -5.86
C GLN A 145 23.67 6.61 -5.32
N GLN A 146 23.00 7.64 -4.82
CA GLN A 146 23.64 8.86 -4.34
C GLN A 146 22.76 9.57 -3.31
N ILE A 147 23.41 10.15 -2.29
CA ILE A 147 22.75 10.99 -1.29
C ILE A 147 23.10 12.44 -1.62
N GLU A 148 22.10 13.22 -2.02
CA GLU A 148 22.23 14.65 -2.27
C GLU A 148 21.60 15.45 -1.13
N ARG A 149 21.85 16.77 -1.08
CA ARG A 149 21.22 17.66 -0.09
C ARG A 149 19.70 17.67 -0.29
N GLY A 150 18.98 16.98 0.60
CA GLY A 150 17.51 16.98 0.63
C GLY A 150 16.83 15.99 -0.33
N LYS A 151 17.55 15.02 -0.92
CA LYS A 151 16.93 13.91 -1.66
C LYS A 151 17.87 12.69 -1.73
N LEU A 152 17.27 11.52 -1.83
CA LEU A 152 17.97 10.28 -2.16
C LEU A 152 17.78 10.00 -3.65
N VAL A 153 18.85 9.69 -4.36
CA VAL A 153 18.80 9.18 -5.73
C VAL A 153 18.86 7.67 -5.66
N VAL A 154 17.86 7.01 -6.26
CA VAL A 154 17.65 5.56 -6.16
C VAL A 154 17.84 4.94 -7.53
N MET A 155 18.69 3.91 -7.62
CA MET A 155 18.79 3.08 -8.81
C MET A 155 17.81 1.92 -8.69
N LEU A 156 16.81 1.86 -9.56
CA LEU A 156 15.84 0.77 -9.56
C LEU A 156 16.43 -0.52 -10.12
N ASN A 157 16.12 -1.66 -9.50
CA ASN A 157 16.69 -2.95 -9.90
C ASN A 157 16.25 -3.39 -11.31
N LYS A 158 14.96 -3.21 -11.63
CA LYS A 158 14.39 -3.60 -12.92
C LYS A 158 14.56 -2.54 -14.01
N PHE A 159 14.64 -1.26 -13.63
CA PHE A 159 14.61 -0.11 -14.55
C PHE A 159 15.75 0.86 -14.23
N ARG A 160 16.98 0.44 -14.51
CA ARG A 160 18.20 1.23 -14.21
C ARG A 160 18.29 2.55 -14.98
N GLU A 161 17.57 2.67 -16.09
CA GLU A 161 17.55 3.86 -16.93
C GLU A 161 16.59 4.94 -16.42
N ALA A 162 15.69 4.60 -15.49
CA ALA A 162 14.74 5.55 -14.92
C ALA A 162 15.38 6.38 -13.80
N GLU A 163 15.25 7.71 -13.89
CA GLU A 163 15.62 8.60 -12.80
C GLU A 163 14.60 8.49 -11.66
N ALA A 164 14.97 7.82 -10.57
CA ALA A 164 14.12 7.72 -9.37
C ALA A 164 14.73 8.47 -8.19
N ILE A 165 13.90 9.26 -7.49
CA ILE A 165 14.34 10.00 -6.30
C ILE A 165 13.33 9.90 -5.16
N ILE A 166 13.81 10.01 -3.93
CA ILE A 166 12.98 10.24 -2.74
C ILE A 166 13.29 11.65 -2.21
N PRO A 167 12.43 12.64 -2.44
CA PRO A 167 12.58 13.99 -1.88
C PRO A 167 12.55 13.99 -0.36
N TYR A 168 13.16 14.99 0.30
CA TYR A 168 13.20 15.11 1.77
C TYR A 168 11.83 14.93 2.44
N ARG A 169 10.77 15.54 1.90
CA ARG A 169 9.40 15.43 2.42
C ARG A 169 8.81 14.02 2.34
N GLU A 170 9.34 13.20 1.45
CA GLU A 170 8.90 11.82 1.20
C GLU A 170 9.78 10.78 1.91
N GLN A 171 10.76 11.23 2.70
CA GLN A 171 11.65 10.37 3.50
C GLN A 171 11.10 10.17 4.92
N ASN A 172 11.40 9.02 5.50
CA ASN A 172 11.31 8.83 6.94
C ASN A 172 12.63 9.30 7.57
N HIS A 173 12.59 10.41 8.31
CA HIS A 173 13.78 11.04 8.89
C HIS A 173 14.45 10.23 10.01
N ARG A 174 13.82 9.13 10.45
CA ARG A 174 14.41 8.19 11.40
C ARG A 174 15.27 7.12 10.71
N GLU A 175 15.15 6.97 9.40
CA GLU A 175 15.95 6.04 8.61
C GLU A 175 17.24 6.72 8.16
N HIS A 176 18.36 5.99 8.26
CA HIS A 176 19.66 6.44 7.81
C HIS A 176 20.17 5.49 6.75
N TYR A 177 20.37 6.02 5.55
CA TYR A 177 20.83 5.26 4.40
C TYR A 177 22.29 5.55 4.07
N HIS A 178 22.97 4.53 3.57
CA HIS A 178 24.30 4.65 2.98
C HIS A 178 24.23 4.41 1.47
N GLN A 179 25.25 4.87 0.74
CA GLN A 179 25.36 4.58 -0.68
C GLN A 179 25.53 3.07 -0.91
N GLY A 180 24.79 2.52 -1.88
CA GLY A 180 24.74 1.09 -2.19
C GLY A 180 23.80 0.28 -1.31
N GLU A 181 23.13 0.91 -0.33
CA GLU A 181 22.19 0.22 0.53
C GLU A 181 20.87 -0.06 -0.22
N PRO A 182 20.32 -1.29 -0.15
CA PRO A 182 19.05 -1.61 -0.77
C PRO A 182 17.91 -0.94 -0.02
N LEU A 183 16.90 -0.49 -0.76
CA LEU A 183 15.67 0.07 -0.19
C LEU A 183 14.46 -0.26 -1.05
N ARG A 184 13.29 -0.25 -0.41
CA ARG A 184 11.99 -0.31 -1.08
C ARG A 184 11.27 1.02 -0.90
N ALA A 185 10.51 1.46 -1.88
CA ALA A 185 9.69 2.66 -1.76
C ALA A 185 8.49 2.56 -2.70
N ALA A 186 7.39 3.23 -2.35
CA ALA A 186 6.24 3.28 -3.25
C ALA A 186 6.41 4.39 -4.29
N LEU A 187 5.94 4.16 -5.52
CA LEU A 187 5.87 5.20 -6.53
C LEU A 187 4.75 6.18 -6.17
N LYS A 188 5.08 7.43 -5.82
CA LYS A 188 4.08 8.46 -5.50
C LYS A 188 3.51 9.13 -6.73
N ARG A 189 4.38 9.47 -7.69
CA ARG A 189 3.99 10.08 -8.97
C ARG A 189 5.14 10.04 -9.96
N VAL A 190 4.81 10.23 -11.23
CA VAL A 190 5.76 10.50 -12.31
C VAL A 190 5.75 12.00 -12.59
N GLU A 191 6.92 12.63 -12.58
CA GLU A 191 7.10 14.07 -12.83
C GLU A 191 7.84 14.28 -14.15
N GLU A 192 7.25 15.03 -15.08
CA GLU A 192 7.89 15.37 -16.34
C GLU A 192 8.92 16.48 -16.14
N THR A 193 10.17 16.21 -16.53
CA THR A 193 11.25 17.20 -16.46
C THR A 193 11.89 17.40 -17.84
N PRO A 194 12.61 18.51 -18.09
CA PRO A 194 13.37 18.69 -19.34
C PRO A 194 14.41 17.59 -19.60
N LYS A 195 14.79 16.84 -18.56
CA LYS A 195 15.74 15.72 -18.65
C LYS A 195 15.05 14.35 -18.84
N GLY A 196 13.71 14.30 -18.84
CA GLY A 196 12.91 13.08 -18.94
C GLY A 196 11.95 12.90 -17.76
N PRO A 197 11.14 11.83 -17.77
CA PRO A 197 10.26 11.51 -16.67
C PRO A 197 11.10 11.09 -15.47
N ARG A 198 10.75 11.66 -14.32
CA ARG A 198 11.37 11.36 -13.04
C ARG A 198 10.36 10.67 -12.16
N LEU A 199 10.75 9.54 -11.58
CA LEU A 199 9.94 8.79 -10.64
C LEU A 199 10.13 9.38 -9.25
N ILE A 200 9.06 9.94 -8.69
CA ILE A 200 9.05 10.43 -7.32
C ILE A 200 8.58 9.29 -6.43
N LEU A 201 9.50 8.75 -5.65
CA LEU A 201 9.26 7.67 -4.71
C LEU A 201 8.97 8.23 -3.31
N THR A 202 8.24 7.45 -2.51
CA THR A 202 7.92 7.80 -1.13
C THR A 202 8.12 6.62 -0.18
N ARG A 203 8.70 6.94 0.98
CA ARG A 203 8.70 6.09 2.18
C ARG A 203 7.87 6.71 3.32
N ALA A 204 7.52 7.98 3.21
CA ALA A 204 6.69 8.72 4.15
C ALA A 204 5.17 8.60 3.87
N GLY A 205 4.78 8.47 2.61
CA GLY A 205 3.37 8.45 2.20
C GLY A 205 2.59 7.22 2.69
N VAL A 206 1.26 7.35 2.76
CA VAL A 206 0.35 6.23 3.09
C VAL A 206 0.40 5.14 2.02
N GLU A 207 0.70 5.52 0.78
CA GLU A 207 0.84 4.62 -0.38
C GLU A 207 1.93 3.58 -0.13
N PHE A 208 2.98 3.93 0.63
CA PHE A 208 4.03 2.98 1.00
C PHE A 208 3.50 1.89 1.93
N VAL A 209 2.73 2.25 2.95
CA VAL A 209 2.11 1.27 3.85
C VAL A 209 1.13 0.38 3.10
N GLN A 210 0.30 0.95 2.23
CA GLN A 210 -0.63 0.19 1.40
C GLN A 210 0.09 -0.81 0.48
N ALA A 211 1.20 -0.38 -0.14
CA ALA A 211 1.99 -1.23 -1.02
C ALA A 211 2.66 -2.39 -0.25
N LEU A 212 3.12 -2.14 0.98
CA LEU A 212 3.70 -3.18 1.84
C LEU A 212 2.65 -4.21 2.28
N PHE A 213 1.47 -3.76 2.72
CA PHE A 213 0.39 -4.70 3.05
C PHE A 213 -0.09 -5.50 1.85
N ARG A 214 -0.17 -4.89 0.66
CA ARG A 214 -0.47 -5.62 -0.57
C ARG A 214 0.58 -6.68 -0.89
N LEU A 215 1.86 -6.45 -0.60
CA LEU A 215 2.89 -7.46 -0.77
C LEU A 215 2.73 -8.62 0.23
N GLU A 216 2.43 -8.30 1.49
CA GLU A 216 2.42 -9.24 2.62
C GLU A 216 1.10 -10.04 2.76
N VAL A 217 -0.03 -9.50 2.31
CA VAL A 217 -1.37 -10.06 2.48
C VAL A 217 -1.91 -10.58 1.14
N PRO A 218 -1.95 -11.90 0.90
CA PRO A 218 -2.47 -12.48 -0.35
C PRO A 218 -3.92 -12.07 -0.67
N GLU A 219 -4.76 -11.96 0.35
CA GLU A 219 -6.16 -11.57 0.23
C GLU A 219 -6.32 -10.14 -0.32
N MET A 220 -5.33 -9.26 -0.09
CA MET A 220 -5.28 -7.92 -0.68
C MET A 220 -4.83 -7.94 -2.15
N GLN A 221 -3.98 -8.88 -2.55
CA GLN A 221 -3.57 -9.04 -3.95
C GLN A 221 -4.73 -9.52 -4.81
N GLN A 222 -5.59 -10.37 -4.24
CA GLN A 222 -6.81 -10.87 -4.87
C GLN A 222 -7.95 -9.84 -4.87
N GLY A 223 -7.80 -8.72 -4.14
CA GLY A 223 -8.80 -7.68 -4.01
C GLY A 223 -10.00 -8.07 -3.13
N ILE A 224 -9.85 -9.09 -2.28
CA ILE A 224 -10.89 -9.51 -1.33
C ILE A 224 -10.87 -8.58 -0.12
N VAL A 225 -9.68 -8.32 0.41
CA VAL A 225 -9.45 -7.35 1.48
C VAL A 225 -8.88 -6.06 0.89
N GLU A 226 -9.33 -4.90 1.36
CA GLU A 226 -8.81 -3.61 0.91
C GLU A 226 -8.66 -2.62 2.08
N ILE A 227 -7.68 -1.73 1.98
CA ILE A 227 -7.50 -0.62 2.92
C ILE A 227 -8.39 0.53 2.44
N ARG A 228 -9.43 0.85 3.21
CA ARG A 228 -10.40 1.91 2.88
C ARG A 228 -9.95 3.29 3.35
N ALA A 229 -9.23 3.36 4.46
CA ALA A 229 -8.66 4.59 4.98
C ALA A 229 -7.33 4.31 5.68
N ALA A 230 -6.44 5.30 5.68
CA ALA A 230 -5.17 5.24 6.39
C ALA A 230 -4.79 6.63 6.90
N ALA A 231 -4.28 6.70 8.12
CA ALA A 231 -3.73 7.89 8.73
C ALA A 231 -2.34 7.57 9.29
N ARG A 232 -1.35 8.40 8.97
CA ARG A 232 0.06 8.05 9.19
C ARG A 232 0.86 9.21 9.75
N GLU A 233 1.44 8.99 10.94
CA GLU A 233 2.53 9.80 11.47
C GLU A 233 3.85 9.05 11.27
N VAL A 234 4.58 9.45 10.22
CA VAL A 234 5.77 8.79 9.68
C VAL A 234 6.81 8.44 10.75
N GLY A 235 7.23 7.18 10.75
CA GLY A 235 8.24 6.66 11.65
C GLY A 235 7.77 6.49 13.09
N SER A 236 6.52 6.86 13.43
CA SER A 236 5.96 6.75 14.77
C SER A 236 4.79 5.77 14.85
N ARG A 237 3.65 6.12 14.23
CA ARG A 237 2.42 5.34 14.32
C ARG A 237 1.53 5.55 13.11
N THR A 238 0.95 4.47 12.62
CA THR A 238 -0.03 4.46 11.53
C THR A 238 -1.28 3.73 11.97
N LYS A 239 -2.44 4.26 11.60
CA LYS A 239 -3.72 3.56 11.69
C LYS A 239 -4.21 3.25 10.29
N ILE A 240 -4.66 2.02 10.08
CA ILE A 240 -5.32 1.61 8.82
C ILE A 240 -6.69 1.03 9.12
N ALA A 241 -7.65 1.35 8.26
CA ALA A 241 -9.00 0.81 8.28
C ALA A 241 -9.18 -0.16 7.12
N VAL A 242 -9.45 -1.42 7.44
CA VAL A 242 -9.53 -2.52 6.47
C VAL A 242 -10.96 -3.03 6.33
N PHE A 243 -11.32 -3.42 5.11
CA PHE A 243 -12.63 -3.95 4.76
C PHE A 243 -12.45 -5.24 3.95
N SER A 244 -13.32 -6.22 4.18
CA SER A 244 -13.41 -7.43 3.35
C SER A 244 -14.66 -7.36 2.50
N ARG A 245 -14.55 -7.72 1.22
CA ARG A 245 -15.69 -7.90 0.32
C ARG A 245 -16.37 -9.26 0.49
N ASP A 246 -15.70 -10.18 1.19
CA ASP A 246 -16.22 -11.50 1.55
C ASP A 246 -16.43 -11.55 3.07
N ASP A 247 -17.68 -11.72 3.48
CA ASP A 247 -18.07 -11.78 4.90
C ASP A 247 -17.47 -12.99 5.62
N SER A 248 -17.02 -14.01 4.88
CA SER A 248 -16.35 -15.19 5.43
C SER A 248 -14.91 -14.93 5.85
N ILE A 249 -14.33 -13.80 5.45
CA ILE A 249 -12.93 -13.46 5.70
C ILE A 249 -12.86 -12.27 6.66
N ASP A 250 -12.23 -12.47 7.82
CA ASP A 250 -11.90 -11.38 8.73
C ASP A 250 -10.75 -10.53 8.15
N PRO A 251 -10.99 -9.25 7.77
CA PRO A 251 -9.96 -8.39 7.19
C PRO A 251 -8.85 -8.05 8.18
N VAL A 252 -9.15 -8.01 9.49
CA VAL A 252 -8.13 -7.67 10.52
C VAL A 252 -7.20 -8.85 10.71
N GLY A 253 -7.73 -10.06 10.92
CA GLY A 253 -6.95 -11.31 10.99
C GLY A 253 -6.15 -11.57 9.71
N ALA A 254 -6.70 -11.24 8.54
CA ALA A 254 -5.99 -11.28 7.26
C ALA A 254 -4.78 -10.33 7.24
N CYS A 255 -4.83 -9.16 7.87
CA CYS A 255 -3.68 -8.25 7.88
C CYS A 255 -2.67 -8.57 9.00
N VAL A 256 -3.13 -9.10 10.13
CA VAL A 256 -2.29 -9.43 11.29
C VAL A 256 -1.49 -10.72 11.03
N GLY A 257 -2.14 -11.76 10.49
CA GLY A 257 -1.53 -13.08 10.31
C GLY A 257 -1.33 -13.85 11.62
N LEU A 258 -0.79 -15.06 11.51
CA LEU A 258 -0.55 -15.95 12.66
C LEU A 258 0.38 -15.25 13.67
N LYS A 259 -0.15 -14.97 14.87
CA LYS A 259 0.57 -14.27 15.96
C LYS A 259 1.15 -12.90 15.53
N GLY A 260 0.53 -12.22 14.58
CA GLY A 260 1.01 -10.91 14.11
C GLY A 260 2.19 -10.96 13.15
N SER A 261 2.52 -12.12 12.57
CA SER A 261 3.69 -12.27 11.70
C SER A 261 3.72 -11.30 10.52
N ARG A 262 2.57 -11.10 9.86
CA ARG A 262 2.43 -10.25 8.67
C ARG A 262 2.58 -8.77 9.01
N VAL A 263 1.83 -8.30 10.01
CA VAL A 263 1.95 -6.91 10.46
C VAL A 263 3.35 -6.60 10.99
N GLN A 264 4.00 -7.56 11.67
CA GLN A 264 5.37 -7.37 12.16
C GLN A 264 6.39 -7.25 11.03
N ALA A 265 6.22 -7.98 9.92
CA ALA A 265 7.06 -7.83 8.74
C ALA A 265 6.98 -6.41 8.16
N VAL A 266 5.76 -5.85 8.07
CA VAL A 266 5.54 -4.46 7.63
C VAL A 266 6.14 -3.46 8.63
N VAL A 267 5.93 -3.64 9.93
CA VAL A 267 6.51 -2.79 10.99
C VAL A 267 8.04 -2.74 10.89
N ASN A 268 8.67 -3.89 10.63
CA ASN A 268 10.12 -3.98 10.48
C ASN A 268 10.61 -3.21 9.24
N GLU A 269 9.91 -3.32 8.10
CA GLU A 269 10.24 -2.57 6.88
C GLU A 269 10.04 -1.05 7.03
N LEU A 270 9.14 -0.60 7.91
CA LEU A 270 8.92 0.81 8.26
C LEU A 270 9.90 1.34 9.34
N GLY A 271 10.88 0.54 9.77
CA GLY A 271 11.85 0.95 10.79
C GLY A 271 11.27 1.03 12.21
N GLY A 272 10.30 0.16 12.53
CA GLY A 272 9.70 0.07 13.87
C GLY A 272 8.50 1.00 14.09
N GLU A 273 7.92 1.55 13.01
CA GLU A 273 6.67 2.30 13.07
C GLU A 273 5.52 1.41 13.56
N ARG A 274 4.80 1.81 14.62
CA ARG A 274 3.69 1.01 15.15
C ARG A 274 2.46 1.10 14.25
N ILE A 275 1.80 -0.03 13.99
CA ILE A 275 0.62 -0.07 13.13
C ILE A 275 -0.57 -0.58 13.94
N ASP A 276 -1.65 0.20 13.96
CA ASP A 276 -2.96 -0.26 14.42
C ASP A 276 -3.85 -0.58 13.21
N ILE A 277 -4.49 -1.74 13.26
CA ILE A 277 -5.37 -2.23 12.20
C ILE A 277 -6.77 -2.32 12.79
N VAL A 278 -7.73 -1.61 12.20
CA VAL A 278 -9.12 -1.57 12.66
C VAL A 278 -10.06 -1.94 11.51
N PRO A 279 -11.21 -2.56 11.80
CA PRO A 279 -12.21 -2.79 10.77
C PRO A 279 -12.83 -1.44 10.34
N TRP A 280 -13.00 -1.26 9.04
CA TRP A 280 -13.70 -0.10 8.51
C TRP A 280 -15.21 -0.24 8.72
N SER A 281 -15.89 0.87 9.00
CA SER A 281 -17.35 0.92 9.08
C SER A 281 -17.87 2.16 8.36
N SER A 282 -19.01 2.03 7.69
CA SER A 282 -19.72 3.15 7.08
C SER A 282 -20.46 4.02 8.10
N ASP A 283 -20.75 3.46 9.28
CA ASP A 283 -21.36 4.20 10.38
C ASP A 283 -20.27 5.01 11.11
N PRO A 284 -20.35 6.36 11.12
CA PRO A 284 -19.31 7.20 11.70
C PRO A 284 -19.12 6.97 13.19
N GLU A 285 -20.18 6.66 13.94
CA GLU A 285 -20.09 6.45 15.39
C GLU A 285 -19.36 5.15 15.71
N ARG A 286 -19.76 4.05 15.07
CA ARG A 286 -19.05 2.78 15.14
C ARG A 286 -17.61 2.90 14.66
N PHE A 287 -17.38 3.61 13.55
CA PHE A 287 -16.04 3.75 13.00
C PHE A 287 -15.11 4.55 13.93
N ALA A 288 -15.60 5.62 14.56
CA ALA A 288 -14.84 6.39 15.54
C ALA A 288 -14.50 5.56 16.80
N LYS A 289 -15.45 4.76 17.30
CA LYS A 289 -15.20 3.83 18.42
C LYS A 289 -14.08 2.84 18.09
N LEU A 290 -14.09 2.29 16.87
CA LEU A 290 -13.05 1.37 16.40
C LEU A 290 -11.71 2.08 16.20
N ALA A 291 -11.70 3.28 15.63
CA ALA A 291 -10.49 4.06 15.33
C ALA A 291 -9.72 4.49 16.59
N LEU A 292 -10.42 4.70 17.72
CA LEU A 292 -9.84 5.06 19.01
C LEU A 292 -9.15 3.89 19.73
N ALA A 293 -9.30 2.66 19.24
CA ALA A 293 -8.59 1.49 19.75
C ALA A 293 -7.07 1.77 19.89
N PRO A 294 -6.44 1.37 21.00
CA PRO A 294 -6.90 0.41 22.01
C PRO A 294 -7.79 0.96 23.14
N ALA A 295 -8.09 2.26 23.17
CA ALA A 295 -8.91 2.83 24.24
C ALA A 295 -10.37 2.36 24.12
N LYS A 296 -10.97 1.99 25.25
CA LYS A 296 -12.40 1.63 25.30
C LYS A 296 -13.25 2.89 25.36
N VAL A 297 -14.19 3.01 24.43
CA VAL A 297 -15.11 4.15 24.34
C VAL A 297 -16.50 3.72 24.81
N ALA A 298 -17.00 4.42 25.82
CA ALA A 298 -18.30 4.15 26.42
C ALA A 298 -19.42 4.55 25.46
N ARG A 299 -19.42 5.82 25.02
CA ARG A 299 -20.46 6.39 24.14
C ARG A 299 -19.85 7.30 23.09
N VAL A 300 -20.53 7.40 21.96
CA VAL A 300 -20.14 8.26 20.84
C VAL A 300 -21.40 8.97 20.34
N PHE A 301 -21.30 10.28 20.11
CA PHE A 301 -22.37 11.08 19.54
C PHE A 301 -21.83 11.78 18.30
N SER A 302 -22.49 11.58 17.17
CA SER A 302 -22.17 12.28 15.93
C SER A 302 -23.04 13.52 15.75
N ASP A 303 -22.42 14.62 15.35
CA ASP A 303 -23.11 15.80 14.85
C ASP A 303 -22.79 16.00 13.37
N ASN A 304 -23.74 15.63 12.53
CA ASN A 304 -23.61 15.71 11.08
C ASN A 304 -23.54 17.16 10.56
N ALA A 305 -24.06 18.15 11.30
CA ALA A 305 -24.03 19.55 10.85
C ALA A 305 -22.63 20.15 10.98
N THR A 306 -21.92 19.82 12.06
CA THR A 306 -20.56 20.31 12.33
C THR A 306 -19.47 19.34 11.88
N HIS A 307 -19.85 18.14 11.45
CA HIS A 307 -18.94 17.03 11.10
C HIS A 307 -17.99 16.69 12.27
N THR A 308 -18.54 16.72 13.48
CA THR A 308 -17.83 16.41 14.73
C THR A 308 -18.39 15.16 15.39
N ILE A 309 -17.51 14.46 16.10
CA ILE A 309 -17.84 13.28 16.91
C ILE A 309 -17.39 13.55 18.33
N GLN A 310 -18.32 13.43 19.28
CA GLN A 310 -18.04 13.52 20.71
C GLN A 310 -17.94 12.11 21.27
N ALA A 311 -16.74 11.72 21.69
CA ALA A 311 -16.46 10.40 22.24
C ALA A 311 -16.24 10.51 23.75
N VAL A 312 -17.07 9.80 24.51
CA VAL A 312 -16.98 9.74 25.97
C VAL A 312 -16.28 8.46 26.39
N VAL A 313 -15.26 8.62 27.23
CA VAL A 313 -14.41 7.55 27.74
C VAL A 313 -14.33 7.64 29.26
N ASP A 314 -14.07 6.51 29.92
CA ASP A 314 -13.82 6.51 31.36
C ASP A 314 -12.51 7.22 31.70
N GLU A 315 -12.37 7.67 32.96
CA GLU A 315 -11.23 8.49 33.38
C GLU A 315 -9.88 7.77 33.21
N ASP A 316 -9.86 6.44 33.40
CA ASP A 316 -8.69 5.59 33.19
C ASP A 316 -8.33 5.42 31.70
N GLN A 317 -9.33 5.46 30.82
CA GLN A 317 -9.18 5.34 29.37
C GLN A 317 -8.84 6.66 28.69
N LEU A 318 -9.10 7.81 29.31
CA LEU A 318 -8.89 9.14 28.70
C LEU A 318 -7.44 9.35 28.23
N SER A 319 -6.47 8.98 29.07
CA SER A 319 -5.05 9.11 28.73
C SER A 319 -4.67 8.26 27.51
N LEU A 320 -5.22 7.03 27.43
CA LEU A 320 -5.00 6.12 26.31
C LEU A 320 -5.67 6.61 25.03
N ALA A 321 -6.89 7.15 25.14
CA ALA A 321 -7.68 7.68 24.03
C ALA A 321 -7.02 8.92 23.40
N ILE A 322 -6.49 9.84 24.21
CA ILE A 322 -5.71 10.99 23.74
C ILE A 322 -4.38 10.49 23.13
N GLY A 323 -3.68 9.61 23.86
CA GLY A 323 -2.35 9.14 23.52
C GLY A 323 -1.27 10.20 23.71
N ARG A 324 0.00 9.81 23.54
CA ARG A 324 1.14 10.73 23.71
C ARG A 324 1.03 11.94 22.77
N ASN A 325 0.99 13.15 23.32
CA ASN A 325 0.81 14.41 22.56
C ASN A 325 -0.44 14.44 21.67
N GLY A 326 -1.52 13.74 22.05
CA GLY A 326 -2.75 13.67 21.26
C GLY A 326 -2.63 12.85 19.98
N GLN A 327 -1.58 12.01 19.83
CA GLN A 327 -1.33 11.24 18.61
C GLN A 327 -2.49 10.28 18.28
N ASN A 328 -3.08 9.62 19.28
CA ASN A 328 -4.11 8.62 19.01
C ASN A 328 -5.39 9.25 18.48
N VAL A 329 -5.89 10.29 19.14
CA VAL A 329 -7.08 11.04 18.71
C VAL A 329 -6.87 11.75 17.37
N ARG A 330 -5.68 12.28 17.09
CA ARG A 330 -5.35 12.91 15.80
C ARG A 330 -5.39 11.90 14.66
N LEU A 331 -4.75 10.74 14.84
CA LEU A 331 -4.77 9.67 13.84
C LEU A 331 -6.19 9.11 13.65
N ALA A 332 -6.97 8.95 14.71
CA ALA A 332 -8.36 8.52 14.61
C ALA A 332 -9.24 9.56 13.87
N SER A 333 -9.03 10.85 14.12
CA SER A 333 -9.72 11.93 13.40
C SER A 333 -9.35 11.93 11.91
N GLU A 334 -8.07 11.78 11.57
CA GLU A 334 -7.63 11.73 10.18
C GLU A 334 -8.14 10.47 9.47
N LEU A 335 -8.15 9.32 10.17
CA LEU A 335 -8.62 8.05 9.63
C LEU A 335 -10.12 8.05 9.32
N THR A 336 -10.92 8.63 10.22
CA THR A 336 -12.37 8.73 10.06
C THR A 336 -12.78 9.87 9.13
N GLY A 337 -11.94 10.91 9.01
CA GLY A 337 -12.30 12.18 8.38
C GLY A 337 -13.18 13.09 9.24
N TRP A 338 -13.50 12.68 10.48
CA TRP A 338 -14.32 13.44 11.42
C TRP A 338 -13.44 14.09 12.48
N LYS A 339 -13.84 15.27 12.97
CA LYS A 339 -13.18 15.86 14.14
C LYS A 339 -13.68 15.16 15.40
N ILE A 340 -12.79 14.48 16.11
CA ILE A 340 -13.12 13.73 17.33
C ILE A 340 -12.75 14.57 18.56
N ASP A 341 -13.75 14.93 19.36
CA ASP A 341 -13.59 15.58 20.66
C ASP A 341 -13.78 14.54 21.77
N LEU A 342 -12.80 14.41 22.67
CA LEU A 342 -12.79 13.44 23.75
C LEU A 342 -13.24 14.07 25.06
N TYR A 343 -14.11 13.40 25.78
CA TYR A 343 -14.60 13.79 27.11
C TYR A 343 -14.45 12.65 28.10
N SER A 344 -14.10 12.96 29.36
CA SER A 344 -14.27 11.99 30.44
C SER A 344 -15.75 11.87 30.82
N SER A 345 -16.16 10.72 31.35
CA SER A 345 -17.51 10.52 31.89
C SER A 345 -17.91 11.63 32.87
N ARG A 346 -16.97 12.10 33.70
CA ARG A 346 -17.18 13.22 34.62
C ARG A 346 -17.37 14.56 33.91
N GLU A 347 -16.49 14.91 32.97
CA GLU A 347 -16.60 16.17 32.21
C GLU A 347 -17.91 16.22 31.41
N TRP A 348 -18.34 15.09 30.88
CA TRP A 348 -19.61 14.97 30.16
C TRP A 348 -20.82 15.24 31.06
N LEU A 349 -20.83 14.70 32.27
CA LEU A 349 -21.89 14.92 33.26
C LEU A 349 -21.98 16.39 33.69
N GLU A 350 -20.82 17.02 33.94
CA GLU A 350 -20.73 18.43 34.34
C GLU A 350 -21.26 19.39 33.26
N ARG A 351 -21.20 18.99 31.98
CA ARG A 351 -21.73 19.75 30.84
C ARG A 351 -23.24 19.56 30.61
N GLY A 352 -23.92 18.82 31.49
CA GLY A 352 -25.35 18.52 31.36
C GLY A 352 -25.65 17.37 30.40
N GLY A 353 -24.65 16.52 30.13
CA GLY A 353 -24.87 15.24 29.45
C GLY A 353 -25.78 14.33 30.26
N ASP A 354 -26.61 13.55 29.58
CA ASP A 354 -27.63 12.72 30.24
C ASP A 354 -26.97 11.67 31.16
N ALA A 355 -27.22 11.79 32.47
CA ALA A 355 -26.61 10.95 33.49
C ALA A 355 -27.07 9.49 33.41
N ALA A 356 -28.21 9.23 32.79
CA ALA A 356 -28.72 7.88 32.55
C ALA A 356 -27.82 7.06 31.60
N LEU A 357 -26.93 7.70 30.84
CA LEU A 357 -26.05 7.04 29.87
C LEU A 357 -24.80 6.38 30.48
N PHE A 358 -24.48 6.73 31.74
CA PHE A 358 -23.33 6.22 32.53
C PHE A 358 -23.78 5.54 33.82
N ALA A 359 -25.09 5.38 34.03
CA ALA A 359 -25.56 4.43 35.03
C ALA A 359 -25.07 3.04 34.60
N PRO A 360 -24.48 2.24 35.51
CA PRO A 360 -24.29 0.82 35.26
C PRO A 360 -25.62 0.28 34.74
N LEU A 361 -25.60 -0.49 33.65
CA LEU A 361 -26.80 -1.24 33.29
C LEU A 361 -27.22 -2.04 34.54
N PRO A 362 -28.50 -2.07 34.92
CA PRO A 362 -28.93 -2.97 35.97
C PRO A 362 -28.59 -4.40 35.51
N GLY A 363 -27.52 -4.97 36.08
CA GLY A 363 -26.93 -6.26 35.68
C GLY A 363 -25.38 -6.30 35.65
N GLU A 364 -24.66 -5.18 35.60
CA GLU A 364 -23.17 -5.22 35.48
C GLU A 364 -22.42 -5.54 36.79
N GLU A 365 -23.12 -5.76 37.91
CA GLU A 365 -22.56 -6.40 39.11
C GLU A 365 -22.79 -7.93 39.14
N GLU A 366 -23.58 -8.49 38.20
CA GLU A 366 -23.89 -9.93 38.14
C GLU A 366 -22.97 -10.72 37.19
N ASP A 367 -22.19 -10.06 36.33
CA ASP A 367 -21.36 -10.71 35.30
C ASP A 367 -19.97 -11.20 35.77
N ALA A 368 -19.71 -11.26 37.08
CA ALA A 368 -18.45 -11.80 37.62
C ALA A 368 -18.48 -13.30 37.95
N VAL A 369 -19.62 -14.00 37.81
CA VAL A 369 -19.68 -15.47 37.92
C VAL A 369 -20.67 -16.02 36.89
N GLN A 370 -20.26 -16.07 35.63
CA GLN A 370 -20.89 -16.97 34.66
C GLN A 370 -20.45 -18.40 34.97
N ARG A 371 -21.12 -19.05 35.93
CA ARG A 371 -21.28 -20.51 35.92
C ARG A 371 -22.60 -20.79 35.23
N GLU A 372 -22.56 -21.66 34.24
CA GLU A 372 -23.70 -22.11 33.45
C GLU A 372 -24.80 -22.63 34.39
N GLU A 373 -25.98 -22.01 34.42
CA GLU A 373 -27.16 -22.63 35.06
C GLU A 373 -27.57 -23.85 34.22
N PRO A 374 -27.67 -25.06 34.79
CA PRO A 374 -28.25 -26.19 34.08
C PRO A 374 -29.77 -26.02 33.99
N GLU A 375 -30.31 -25.96 32.78
CA GLU A 375 -31.74 -26.02 32.51
C GLU A 375 -32.31 -27.38 32.98
N GLY A 376 -32.91 -27.39 34.18
CA GLY A 376 -33.70 -28.49 34.71
C GLY A 376 -34.76 -27.96 35.68
N PRO A 377 -35.93 -28.63 35.81
CA PRO A 377 -36.92 -28.24 36.81
C PRO A 377 -36.33 -28.35 38.23
N ASP A 378 -36.30 -27.25 38.97
CA ASP A 378 -35.80 -27.19 40.34
C ASP A 378 -36.80 -27.88 41.28
N PHE A 379 -36.36 -28.92 41.99
CA PHE A 379 -37.20 -29.69 42.92
C PHE A 379 -36.95 -29.23 44.37
N PRO A 380 -37.99 -29.12 45.21
CA PRO A 380 -37.81 -28.80 46.63
C PRO A 380 -37.10 -29.95 47.35
N LEU A 381 -36.21 -29.61 48.30
CA LEU A 381 -35.39 -30.59 49.03
C LEU A 381 -36.23 -31.64 49.79
N SER A 382 -37.48 -31.32 50.12
CA SER A 382 -38.44 -32.23 50.75
C SER A 382 -38.87 -33.41 49.86
N GLU A 383 -38.73 -33.29 48.55
CA GLU A 383 -39.16 -34.31 47.58
C GLU A 383 -38.02 -35.28 47.19
N ILE A 384 -36.79 -35.01 47.63
CA ILE A 384 -35.61 -35.82 47.29
C ILE A 384 -35.50 -37.00 48.26
N ALA A 385 -35.64 -38.22 47.73
CA ALA A 385 -35.47 -39.44 48.50
C ALA A 385 -34.00 -39.60 48.93
N GLY A 386 -33.74 -39.60 50.24
CA GLY A 386 -32.39 -39.80 50.79
C GLY A 386 -31.95 -38.71 51.77
N ILE A 387 -32.59 -37.53 51.73
CA ILE A 387 -32.31 -36.45 52.68
C ILE A 387 -33.09 -36.69 53.98
N SER A 388 -32.40 -36.64 55.12
CA SER A 388 -33.03 -36.71 56.44
C SER A 388 -33.95 -35.49 56.65
N PRO A 389 -35.17 -35.66 57.22
CA PRO A 389 -36.05 -34.53 57.54
C PRO A 389 -35.40 -33.47 58.45
N VAL A 390 -34.40 -33.88 59.24
CA VAL A 390 -33.60 -32.98 60.09
C VAL A 390 -32.67 -32.11 59.24
N ALA A 391 -32.01 -32.69 58.24
CA ALA A 391 -31.13 -31.97 57.33
C ALA A 391 -31.91 -31.00 56.42
N VAL A 392 -33.10 -31.39 55.94
CA VAL A 392 -34.00 -30.47 55.19
C VAL A 392 -34.36 -29.24 56.01
N ALA A 393 -34.72 -29.43 57.29
CA ALA A 393 -35.08 -28.31 58.16
C ALA A 393 -33.89 -27.37 58.46
N VAL A 394 -32.67 -27.91 58.55
CA VAL A 394 -31.44 -27.13 58.72
C VAL A 394 -31.13 -26.32 57.45
N LEU A 395 -31.28 -26.93 56.27
CA LEU A 395 -31.05 -26.28 54.98
C LEU A 395 -32.11 -25.19 54.69
N GLU A 396 -33.39 -25.48 54.90
CA GLU A 396 -34.47 -24.50 54.76
C GLU A 396 -34.32 -23.34 55.74
N GLY A 397 -33.90 -23.62 56.98
CA GLY A 397 -33.60 -22.60 57.99
C GLY A 397 -32.43 -21.69 57.61
N ALA A 398 -31.53 -22.15 56.75
CA ALA A 398 -30.41 -21.40 56.19
C ALA A 398 -30.72 -20.73 54.83
N GLY A 399 -31.94 -20.90 54.31
CA GLY A 399 -32.39 -20.29 53.05
C GLY A 399 -32.18 -21.17 51.81
N TYR A 400 -31.75 -22.41 51.98
CA TYR A 400 -31.56 -23.39 50.90
C TYR A 400 -32.77 -24.32 50.85
N ALA A 401 -33.72 -24.03 49.96
CA ALA A 401 -35.00 -24.75 49.87
C ALA A 401 -35.07 -25.73 48.68
N THR A 402 -34.13 -25.64 47.74
CA THR A 402 -34.19 -26.37 46.46
C THR A 402 -32.88 -27.09 46.14
N PHE A 403 -32.93 -28.10 45.26
CA PHE A 403 -31.73 -28.88 44.89
C PHE A 403 -30.65 -28.01 44.26
N ASN A 404 -31.03 -27.08 43.36
CA ASN A 404 -30.07 -26.19 42.72
C ASN A 404 -29.36 -25.28 43.72
N SER A 405 -30.00 -24.97 44.85
CA SER A 405 -29.37 -24.16 45.90
C SER A 405 -28.25 -24.87 46.66
N ILE A 406 -28.12 -26.20 46.52
CA ILE A 406 -27.10 -27.01 47.19
C ILE A 406 -26.17 -27.78 46.24
N ILE A 407 -26.48 -27.84 44.94
CA ILE A 407 -25.78 -28.68 43.95
C ILE A 407 -24.29 -28.37 43.81
N ASP A 408 -23.90 -27.10 43.97
CA ASP A 408 -22.53 -26.63 43.87
C ASP A 408 -21.81 -26.56 45.23
N MET A 409 -22.49 -26.93 46.32
CA MET A 409 -21.91 -26.83 47.66
C MET A 409 -20.94 -27.97 47.93
N ASP A 410 -19.75 -27.61 48.42
CA ASP A 410 -18.82 -28.61 48.91
C ASP A 410 -19.11 -29.00 50.37
N ARG A 411 -18.45 -30.07 50.81
CA ARG A 411 -18.57 -30.59 52.17
C ARG A 411 -18.30 -29.54 53.25
N ASP A 412 -17.32 -28.66 53.02
CA ASP A 412 -16.88 -27.68 54.00
C ASP A 412 -17.88 -26.52 54.10
N GLU A 413 -18.50 -26.13 52.99
CA GLU A 413 -19.60 -25.16 52.92
C GLU A 413 -20.85 -25.68 53.62
N LEU A 414 -21.22 -26.96 53.42
CA LEU A 414 -22.34 -27.59 54.12
C LEU A 414 -22.12 -27.63 55.64
N LEU A 415 -20.88 -27.87 56.08
CA LEU A 415 -20.52 -27.88 57.50
C LEU A 415 -20.54 -26.49 58.17
N GLN A 416 -20.47 -25.41 57.39
CA GLN A 416 -20.62 -24.06 57.93
C GLN A 416 -22.08 -23.70 58.25
N ILE A 417 -23.05 -24.51 57.78
CA ILE A 417 -24.46 -24.30 58.06
C ILE A 417 -24.75 -24.61 59.54
N PRO A 418 -25.27 -23.65 60.33
CA PRO A 418 -25.53 -23.85 61.74
C PRO A 418 -26.52 -25.00 62.00
N GLY A 419 -26.02 -26.09 62.61
CA GLY A 419 -26.82 -27.27 62.92
C GLY A 419 -26.59 -28.46 62.00
N MET A 420 -25.76 -28.32 60.96
CA MET A 420 -25.36 -29.43 60.09
C MET A 420 -24.36 -30.35 60.79
N THR A 421 -24.62 -31.66 60.82
CA THR A 421 -23.65 -32.64 61.34
C THR A 421 -22.72 -33.16 60.23
N PRO A 422 -21.49 -33.60 60.57
CA PRO A 422 -20.58 -34.18 59.57
C PRO A 422 -21.16 -35.38 58.82
N GLU A 423 -21.95 -36.21 59.50
CA GLU A 423 -22.60 -37.38 58.88
C GLU A 423 -23.72 -37.01 57.89
N GLU A 424 -24.36 -35.86 58.09
CA GLU A 424 -25.39 -35.33 57.18
C GLU A 424 -24.75 -34.63 55.98
N ALA A 425 -23.68 -33.85 56.20
CA ALA A 425 -22.89 -33.25 55.12
C ALA A 425 -22.29 -34.34 54.20
N ASP A 426 -21.72 -35.40 54.76
CA ASP A 426 -21.18 -36.53 53.97
C ASP A 426 -22.25 -37.23 53.13
N ARG A 427 -23.48 -37.35 53.66
CA ARG A 427 -24.61 -37.95 52.92
C ARG A 427 -25.14 -37.04 51.83
N LEU A 428 -25.18 -35.73 52.06
CA LEU A 428 -25.63 -34.75 51.08
C LEU A 428 -24.67 -34.69 49.88
N VAL A 429 -23.36 -34.67 50.14
CA VAL A 429 -22.34 -34.72 49.07
C VAL A 429 -22.50 -35.99 48.23
N ALA A 430 -22.63 -37.15 48.87
CA ALA A 430 -22.83 -38.41 48.15
C ALA A 430 -24.13 -38.42 47.30
N LEU A 431 -25.20 -37.77 47.78
CA LEU A 431 -26.47 -37.66 47.07
C LEU A 431 -26.40 -36.67 45.91
N ILE A 432 -25.68 -35.55 46.08
CA ILE A 432 -25.42 -34.57 45.02
C ILE A 432 -24.61 -35.23 43.90
N ASP A 433 -23.57 -35.99 44.24
CA ASP A 433 -22.76 -36.75 43.28
C ASP A 433 -23.62 -37.77 42.52
N GLU A 434 -24.48 -38.53 43.22
CA GLU A 434 -25.39 -39.52 42.59
C GLU A 434 -26.39 -38.88 41.62
N LEU A 435 -26.97 -37.74 42.00
CA LEU A 435 -27.98 -37.04 41.19
C LEU A 435 -27.39 -36.21 40.03
N THR A 436 -26.11 -35.82 40.12
CA THR A 436 -25.41 -35.08 39.05
C THR A 436 -24.78 -36.01 38.01
N GLU A 437 -24.37 -37.23 38.38
CA GLU A 437 -23.83 -38.22 37.44
C GLU A 437 -24.90 -38.85 36.53
N ASP A 438 -26.14 -39.02 36.99
CA ASP A 438 -27.23 -39.68 36.23
C ASP A 438 -27.95 -38.76 35.21
N GLY A 439 -27.60 -37.47 35.13
CA GLY A 439 -28.22 -36.48 34.22
C GLY A 439 -27.71 -36.49 32.77
N GLY A 440 -26.69 -37.30 32.43
CA GLY A 440 -26.01 -37.31 31.13
C GLY A 440 -26.56 -38.25 30.05
N GLY A 441 -27.68 -38.94 30.29
CA GLY A 441 -28.21 -39.98 29.39
C GLY A 441 -29.53 -39.63 28.71
N ALA A 442 -29.52 -38.75 27.71
CA ALA A 442 -30.67 -38.59 26.81
C ALA A 442 -30.90 -39.89 26.03
N ALA A 443 -32.05 -40.52 26.29
CA ALA A 443 -32.58 -41.64 25.53
C ALA A 443 -32.86 -41.21 24.08
N ASP A 444 -32.03 -41.68 23.14
CA ASP A 444 -32.37 -41.77 21.73
C ASP A 444 -33.56 -42.73 21.58
N ALA A 445 -34.75 -42.16 21.44
CA ALA A 445 -35.93 -42.83 20.96
C ALA A 445 -36.28 -42.28 19.57
N ASP A 446 -35.55 -42.72 18.53
CA ASP A 446 -36.05 -42.63 17.15
C ASP A 446 -36.74 -43.95 16.78
N GLY A 447 -38.07 -43.92 16.91
CA GLY A 447 -38.97 -44.95 16.40
C GLY A 447 -39.27 -44.72 14.92
N GLY A 448 -38.45 -45.29 14.04
CA GLY A 448 -38.81 -45.53 12.63
C GLY A 448 -39.70 -46.78 12.51
N GLN A 449 -40.95 -46.58 12.10
CA GLN A 449 -41.99 -47.62 11.95
C GLN A 449 -41.67 -48.74 10.94
N PRO A 450 -42.35 -49.90 11.05
CA PRO A 450 -42.16 -51.07 10.19
C PRO A 450 -43.17 -51.11 9.03
N VAL A 451 -42.74 -51.31 7.78
CA VAL A 451 -43.58 -51.91 6.70
C VAL A 451 -42.68 -52.51 5.62
N GLY A 452 -42.81 -53.81 5.34
CA GLY A 452 -42.33 -54.47 4.12
C GLY A 452 -41.48 -55.70 4.34
#